data_AF-A0A3M6VCY0-F1
#
_entry.id   AF-A0A3M6VCY0-F1
#
_cell.length_a   1.000
_cell.length_b   1.000
_cell.length_c   1.000
_cell.angle_alpha   90.00
_cell.angle_beta   90.00
_cell.angle_gamma   90.00
#
_symmetry.space_group_name_H-M   'P 1'
#
loop_
_entity.id
_entity.type
_entity.pdbx_description
1 polymer ?
#
loop_
_entity_poly.entity_id
_entity_poly.type
_entity_poly.pdbx_seq_one_letter_code
_entity_poly.pdbx_strand_id
1 'polypeptide(L)' 'MAAPAKIRLRSEKHLANITKRGLVSQPEKEEKGYSVGPLLLGFFVFVLVGSSIIQILRTANLGL' A
#
# COMPACT_ATOMS: atom_id res chain seq x y z
N MET A 1 -46.45 22.52 21.55
CA MET A 1 -45.13 22.95 22.06
C MET A 1 -44.13 22.80 20.91
N ALA A 2 -43.63 23.92 20.36
CA ALA A 2 -42.68 23.84 19.24
C ALA A 2 -41.32 23.36 19.76
N ALA A 3 -40.75 22.32 19.13
CA ALA A 3 -39.42 21.84 19.48
C ALA A 3 -38.39 22.98 19.32
N PRO A 4 -37.44 23.16 20.26
CA PRO A 4 -36.45 24.22 20.19
C PRO A 4 -35.64 24.10 18.89
N ALA A 5 -35.33 25.23 18.25
CA ALA A 5 -34.70 25.29 16.93
C ALA A 5 -33.43 24.42 16.80
N LYS A 6 -32.69 24.26 17.89
CA LYS A 6 -31.48 23.42 17.95
C LYS A 6 -31.76 21.92 17.73
N ILE A 7 -32.91 21.42 18.17
CA ILE A 7 -33.30 20.00 17.99
C ILE A 7 -33.70 19.75 16.53
N ARG A 8 -34.39 20.70 15.90
CA ARG A 8 -34.78 20.62 14.48
C ARG A 8 -33.57 20.52 13.57
N LEU A 9 -32.59 21.41 13.75
CA LEU A 9 -31.32 21.39 13.00
C LEU A 9 -30.54 20.08 13.16
N ARG A 10 -30.55 19.46 14.34
CA ARG A 10 -29.90 18.16 14.57
C ARG A 10 -30.63 17.03 13.85
N SER A 11 -31.96 17.03 13.87
CA SER A 11 -32.78 16.04 13.17
C SER A 11 -32.61 16.14 11.66
N GLU A 12 -32.61 17.35 11.09
CA GLU A 12 -32.39 17.60 9.66
C GLU A 12 -31.02 17.08 9.19
N LYS A 13 -29.95 17.35 9.96
CA LYS A 13 -28.60 16.83 9.65
C LYS A 13 -28.52 15.31 9.73
N HIS A 14 -29.20 14.71 10.70
CA HIS A 14 -29.25 13.26 10.84
C HIS A 14 -30.00 12.62 9.65
N LEU A 15 -31.16 13.17 9.29
CA LEU A 15 -31.97 12.73 8.15
C LEU A 15 -31.24 12.89 6.80
N ALA A 16 -30.38 13.89 6.65
CA ALA A 16 -29.57 14.07 5.44
C ALA A 16 -28.44 13.04 5.29
N ASN A 17 -28.06 12.34 6.36
CA ASN A 17 -26.92 11.41 6.36
C ASN A 17 -27.33 9.94 6.50
N ILE A 18 -28.59 9.63 6.83
CA ILE A 18 -29.09 8.24 6.93
C ILE A 18 -29.09 7.51 5.58
N THR A 19 -29.37 8.19 4.48
CA THR A 19 -29.35 7.62 3.12
C THR A 19 -27.94 7.53 2.52
N LYS A 20 -26.94 8.16 3.15
CA LYS A 20 -25.53 8.10 2.75
C LYS A 20 -24.79 6.87 3.30
N ARG A 21 -25.51 5.98 4.01
CA ARG A 21 -24.96 4.70 4.45
C ARG A 21 -24.59 3.84 3.24
N GLY A 22 -23.34 3.37 3.17
CA GLY A 22 -22.89 2.40 2.16
C GLY A 22 -22.04 2.96 1.01
N LEU A 23 -21.88 4.28 0.89
CA LEU A 23 -20.99 4.91 -0.11
C LEU A 23 -19.58 5.19 0.43
N VAL A 24 -19.07 4.30 1.29
CA VAL A 24 -17.64 4.32 1.61
C VAL A 24 -16.99 3.46 0.54
N SER A 25 -16.21 4.09 -0.36
CA SER A 25 -15.37 3.34 -1.30
C SER A 25 -14.58 2.31 -0.51
N GLN A 26 -14.91 1.04 -0.69
CA GLN A 26 -14.06 -0.03 -0.21
C GLN A 26 -12.74 0.12 -0.98
N PRO A 27 -11.58 0.14 -0.29
CA PRO A 27 -10.32 0.12 -0.99
C PRO A 27 -10.32 -1.12 -1.87
N GLU A 28 -10.08 -0.93 -3.16
CA GLU A 28 -9.88 -2.03 -4.11
C GLU A 28 -8.78 -2.90 -3.52
N LYS A 29 -9.05 -4.20 -3.33
CA LYS A 29 -8.03 -5.14 -2.89
C LYS A 29 -7.07 -5.27 -4.04
N GLU A 30 -6.08 -4.38 -4.11
CA GLU A 30 -4.98 -4.47 -5.06
C GLU A 30 -4.41 -5.88 -4.94
N GLU A 31 -4.60 -6.66 -6.01
CA GLU A 31 -4.09 -8.01 -6.12
C GLU A 31 -2.58 -7.87 -6.09
N LYS A 32 -2.04 -8.13 -4.89
CA LYS A 32 -0.65 -7.96 -4.51
C LYS A 32 0.26 -8.62 -5.54
N GLY A 33 0.71 -7.82 -6.50
CA GLY A 33 2.01 -8.01 -7.11
C GLY A 33 3.05 -8.13 -6.00
N TYR A 34 4.12 -8.85 -6.27
CA TYR A 34 5.21 -9.10 -5.33
C TYR A 34 5.46 -7.87 -4.45
N SER A 35 5.45 -8.06 -3.13
CA SER A 35 5.62 -6.98 -2.12
C SER A 35 6.96 -6.24 -2.24
N VAL A 36 7.80 -6.65 -3.19
CA VAL A 36 9.08 -6.08 -3.55
C VAL A 36 8.93 -5.37 -4.90
N GLY A 37 9.27 -4.08 -4.92
CA GLY A 37 9.21 -3.30 -6.15
C GLY A 37 10.18 -3.84 -7.23
N PRO A 38 9.90 -3.63 -8.52
CA PRO A 38 10.76 -4.07 -9.63
C PRO A 38 12.22 -3.63 -9.47
N LEU A 39 12.45 -2.45 -8.89
CA LEU A 39 13.78 -1.92 -8.62
C LEU A 39 14.56 -2.75 -7.57
N LEU A 40 13.89 -3.15 -6.48
CA LEU A 40 14.51 -3.99 -5.44
C LEU A 40 14.78 -5.41 -5.96
N LEU A 41 13.87 -5.95 -6.76
CA LEU A 41 14.08 -7.23 -7.46
C LEU A 41 15.28 -7.17 -8.41
N GLY A 42 15.37 -6.13 -9.23
CA GLY A 42 16.51 -5.93 -10.13
C GLY A 42 17.83 -5.75 -9.37
N PHE A 43 17.83 -4.97 -8.30
CA PHE A 43 18.99 -4.80 -7.43
C PHE A 43 19.42 -6.13 -6.78
N PHE A 44 18.46 -6.92 -6.29
CA PHE A 44 18.74 -8.22 -5.67
C PHE A 44 19.45 -9.17 -6.64
N VAL A 45 18.95 -9.29 -7.88
CA VAL A 45 19.57 -10.13 -8.92
C VAL A 45 20.96 -9.60 -9.30
N PHE A 46 21.11 -8.28 -9.45
CA PHE A 46 22.41 -7.66 -9.76
C PHE A 46 23.47 -7.95 -8.70
N VAL A 47 23.13 -7.78 -7.42
CA VAL A 47 24.05 -8.07 -6.31
C VAL A 47 24.38 -9.56 -6.24
N LEU A 48 23.38 -10.44 -6.39
CA LEU A 48 23.59 -11.89 -6.42
C LEU A 48 24.59 -12.30 -7.50
N VAL A 49 24.32 -11.97 -8.76
CA VAL A 49 25.18 -12.38 -9.88
C VAL A 49 26.53 -11.65 -9.85
N GLY A 50 26.52 -10.34 -9.59
CA GLY A 50 27.73 -9.53 -9.55
C GLY A 50 28.71 -9.95 -8.45
N SER A 51 28.21 -10.33 -7.27
CA SER A 51 29.05 -10.81 -6.17
C SER A 51 29.69 -12.16 -6.50
N SER A 52 28.96 -13.09 -7.13
CA SER A 52 29.52 -14.38 -7.56
C SER A 52 30.61 -14.23 -8.61
N ILE A 53 30.43 -13.33 -9.59
CA ILE A 53 31.45 -13.08 -10.62
C ILE A 53 32.74 -12.52 -9.98
N ILE A 54 32.62 -11.52 -9.11
CA ILE A 54 33.77 -10.92 -8.43
C ILE A 54 34.47 -11.95 -7.52
N GLN A 55 33.71 -12.82 -6.85
CA GLN A 55 34.28 -13.91 -6.05
C GLN A 55 35.08 -14.88 -6.93
N ILE A 56 34.53 -15.33 -8.06
CA ILE A 56 35.25 -16.24 -8.99
C ILE A 56 36.54 -15.59 -9.50
N LEU A 57 36.50 -14.32 -9.91
CA LEU A 57 37.68 -13.60 -10.38
C LEU A 57 38.74 -13.43 -9.27
N ARG A 58 38.30 -13.17 -8.03
CA ARG A 58 39.19 -13.10 -6.88
C ARG A 58 39.79 -14.47 -6.57
N THR A 59 39.00 -15.54 -6.56
CA THR A 59 39.48 -16.91 -6.34
C THR A 59 40.48 -17.34 -7.41
N ALA A 60 40.21 -17.03 -8.69
CA ALA A 60 41.14 -17.32 -9.79
C ALA A 60 42.46 -16.54 -9.69
N ASN A 61 42.43 -15.28 -9.22
CA ASN A 61 43.63 -14.45 -9.07
C ASN A 61 44.39 -14.70 -7.75
N LEU A 62 43.69 -15.09 -6.68
CA LEU A 62 44.27 -15.29 -5.34
C LEU A 62 44.70 -16.74 -5.08
N GLY A 63 44.44 -17.66 -6.01
CA GLY A 63 45.07 -18.97 -6.04
C GLY A 63 45.00 -19.73 -4.71
N LEU A 64 43.80 -20.19 -4.36
CA LEU A 64 43.68 -21.50 -3.74
C LEU A 64 43.38 -22.52 -4.84
#